data_AF-A0A2Z4UGB5-F1
#
_entry.id   AF-A0A2Z4UGB5-F1
#
_cell.length_a   1.000
_cell.length_b   1.000
_cell.length_c   1.000
_cell.angle_alpha   90.00
_cell.angle_beta   90.00
_cell.angle_gamma   90.00
#
_symmetry.space_group_name_H-M   'P 1'
#
loop_
_entity.id
_entity.type
_entity.pdbx_description
1 polymer ?
#
loop_
_entity_poly.entity_id
_entity_poly.type
_entity_poly.pdbx_seq_one_letter_code
_entity_poly.pdbx_strand_id
1 'polypeptide(L)' 'MSAEPIDQVIELLKQADMGREGLSLDDRRASMDAMSAAFGEPQGVSREHTELAGRPAQVFKPDGKEP' A
#
# COMPACT_ATOMS: atom_id res chain seq x y z
N MET A 1 -24.79 20.39 2.50
CA MET A 1 -23.40 20.34 3.00
C MET A 1 -22.71 19.24 2.22
N SER A 2 -21.66 19.52 1.46
CA SER A 2 -20.93 18.45 0.75
C SER A 2 -20.23 17.60 1.79
N ALA A 3 -20.38 16.26 1.71
CA ALA A 3 -19.65 15.34 2.57
C ALA A 3 -18.16 15.65 2.51
N GLU A 4 -17.51 15.74 3.67
CA GLU A 4 -16.08 16.07 3.74
C GLU A 4 -15.30 15.00 2.95
N PRO A 5 -14.12 15.33 2.39
CA PRO A 5 -13.33 14.36 1.64
C PRO A 5 -13.07 13.06 2.40
N ILE A 6 -12.98 13.13 3.73
CA ILE A 6 -12.82 11.95 4.59
C ILE A 6 -14.06 11.04 4.60
N ASP A 7 -15.27 11.60 4.57
CA ASP A 7 -16.51 10.82 4.56
C ASP A 7 -16.63 10.01 3.27
N GLN A 8 -16.21 10.60 2.15
CA GLN A 8 -16.20 9.94 0.84
C GLN A 8 -15.21 8.76 0.84
N VAL A 9 -14.03 8.93 1.42
CA VAL A 9 -13.04 7.84 1.58
C VAL A 9 -13.59 6.73 2.46
N ILE A 10 -14.24 7.07 3.57
CA ILE A 10 -14.85 6.08 4.48
C ILE A 10 -15.89 5.23 3.74
N GLU A 11 -16.77 5.85 2.93
CA GLU A 11 -17.78 5.11 2.18
C GLU A 11 -17.16 4.21 1.10
N LEU A 12 -16.11 4.68 0.41
CA LEU A 12 -15.37 3.86 -0.56
C LEU A 12 -14.70 2.65 0.11
N LEU A 13 -14.13 2.82 1.30
CA LEU A 13 -13.51 1.73 2.07
C LEU A 13 -14.54 0.69 2.50
N LYS A 14 -15.72 1.12 2.98
CA LYS A 14 -16.82 0.21 3.34
C LYS A 14 -17.27 -0.61 2.12
N GLN A 15 -17.44 0.03 0.97
CA GLN A 15 -17.82 -0.66 -0.27
C GLN A 15 -16.78 -1.69 -0.72
N ALA A 16 -15.49 -1.35 -0.61
CA ALA A 16 -14.39 -2.24 -0.97
C ALA A 16 -14.21 -3.45 -0.02
N ASP A 17 -14.70 -3.34 1.21
CA ASP A 17 -14.64 -4.43 2.21
C ASP A 17 -15.78 -5.44 2.05
N MET A 18 -16.91 -5.03 1.46
CA MET A 18 -18.05 -5.91 1.21
C MET A 18 -17.65 -7.10 0.32
N GLY A 19 -17.87 -8.32 0.81
CA GLY A 19 -17.60 -9.56 0.07
C GLY A 19 -16.20 -10.15 0.24
N ARG A 20 -15.37 -9.59 1.15
CA ARG A 20 -14.07 -10.19 1.52
C ARG A 20 -14.18 -11.26 2.61
N GLU A 21 -15.35 -11.42 3.22
CA GLU A 21 -15.63 -12.49 4.17
C GLU A 21 -15.50 -13.87 3.49
N GLY A 22 -14.68 -14.75 4.06
CA GLY A 22 -14.46 -16.10 3.54
C GLY A 22 -13.30 -16.27 2.56
N LEU A 23 -12.60 -15.20 2.15
CA LEU A 23 -11.37 -15.34 1.35
C LEU A 23 -10.27 -16.08 2.13
N SER A 24 -9.49 -16.90 1.43
CA SER A 24 -8.31 -17.55 1.98
C SER A 24 -7.24 -16.51 2.37
N LEU A 25 -6.28 -16.90 3.22
CA LEU A 25 -5.19 -16.00 3.59
C LEU A 25 -4.34 -15.58 2.37
N ASP A 26 -4.17 -16.45 1.38
CA ASP A 26 -3.38 -16.16 0.20
C ASP A 26 -4.11 -15.21 -0.77
N ASP A 27 -5.43 -15.38 -0.93
CA ASP A 27 -6.25 -14.44 -1.72
C ASP A 27 -6.28 -13.05 -1.07
N ARG A 28 -6.31 -13.00 0.27
CA ARG A 28 -6.21 -11.74 1.01
C ARG A 28 -4.85 -11.07 0.78
N ARG A 29 -3.75 -11.82 0.81
CA ARG A 29 -2.39 -11.30 0.53
C ARG A 29 -2.31 -10.72 -0.87
N ALA A 30 -2.72 -11.48 -1.89
CA ALA A 30 -2.71 -11.02 -3.27
C ALA A 30 -3.58 -9.75 -3.47
N SER A 31 -4.74 -9.68 -2.81
CA SER A 31 -5.61 -8.51 -2.87
C SER A 31 -4.99 -7.28 -2.21
N MET A 32 -4.26 -7.43 -1.10
CA MET A 32 -3.52 -6.33 -0.48
C MET A 32 -2.37 -5.84 -1.36
N ASP A 33 -1.60 -6.75 -1.95
CA ASP A 33 -0.49 -6.40 -2.84
C ASP A 33 -1.00 -5.64 -4.08
N ALA A 34 -2.13 -6.07 -4.66
CA ALA A 34 -2.77 -5.39 -5.78
C ALA A 34 -3.27 -3.98 -5.42
N MET A 35 -3.86 -3.79 -4.23
CA MET A 35 -4.23 -2.46 -3.75
C MET A 35 -3.01 -1.57 -3.58
N SER A 36 -1.92 -2.08 -2.97
CA SER A 36 -0.70 -1.30 -2.78
C SER A 36 -0.08 -0.87 -4.11
N ALA A 37 -0.14 -1.71 -5.14
CA ALA A 37 0.34 -1.37 -6.48
C ALA A 37 -0.48 -0.24 -7.13
N ALA A 38 -1.77 -0.13 -6.82
CA ALA A 38 -2.64 0.92 -7.37
C ALA A 38 -2.28 2.33 -6.88
N PHE A 39 -1.63 2.47 -5.72
CA PHE A 39 -1.13 3.76 -5.22
C PHE A 39 0.16 4.22 -5.92
N GLY A 40 0.78 3.36 -6.74
CA GLY A 40 1.98 3.68 -7.51
C GLY A 40 3.27 3.71 -6.68
N GLU A 41 4.32 4.27 -7.26
CA GLU A 41 5.61 4.42 -6.58
C GLU A 41 5.65 5.71 -5.74
N PRO A 42 6.25 5.66 -4.54
CA PRO A 42 6.40 6.85 -3.71
C PRO A 42 7.30 7.88 -4.41
N GLN A 43 6.86 9.14 -4.43
CA GLN A 43 7.61 10.25 -5.02
C GLN A 43 8.63 10.83 -4.04
N GLY A 44 9.70 11.42 -4.57
CA GLY A 44 10.72 12.08 -3.74
C GLY A 44 11.61 11.10 -2.96
N VAL A 45 11.62 9.82 -3.37
CA VAL A 45 12.47 8.77 -2.80
C VAL A 45 13.10 7.93 -3.93
N SER A 46 14.35 7.54 -3.75
CA SER A 46 14.96 6.46 -4.53
C SER A 46 14.71 5.11 -3.86
N ARG A 47 14.51 4.07 -4.66
CA ARG A 47 14.22 2.70 -4.22
C ARG A 47 15.33 1.75 -4.65
N GLU A 48 15.89 1.03 -3.69
CA GLU A 48 16.95 0.06 -3.91
C GLU A 48 16.55 -1.31 -3.36
N HIS A 49 16.70 -2.37 -4.15
CA HIS A 49 16.52 -3.74 -3.69
C HIS A 49 17.84 -4.28 -3.14
N THR A 50 17.82 -4.85 -1.94
CA THR A 50 19.02 -5.35 -1.26
C THR A 50 18.71 -6.59 -0.43
N GLU A 51 19.74 -7.15 0.20
CA GLU A 51 19.64 -8.25 1.15
C GLU A 51 20.15 -7.82 2.53
N LEU A 52 19.31 -7.97 3.55
CA LEU A 52 19.66 -7.68 4.94
C LEU A 52 19.52 -8.96 5.76
N ALA A 53 20.63 -9.42 6.35
CA ALA A 53 20.66 -10.62 7.19
C ALA A 53 20.01 -11.86 6.53
N GLY A 54 20.29 -12.11 5.25
CA GLY A 54 19.73 -13.26 4.53
C GLY A 54 18.31 -13.07 4.01
N ARG A 55 17.73 -11.86 4.11
CA ARG A 55 16.34 -11.57 3.74
C ARG A 55 16.27 -10.49 2.67
N PRO A 56 15.41 -10.64 1.65
CA PRO A 56 15.19 -9.60 0.66
C PRO A 56 14.55 -8.38 1.33
N ALA A 57 15.07 -7.20 1.00
CA ALA A 57 14.63 -5.93 1.55
C ALA A 57 14.56 -4.86 0.45
N GLN A 58 13.77 -3.81 0.73
CA GLN A 58 13.74 -2.58 -0.07
C GLN A 58 14.16 -1.42 0.82
N VAL A 59 15.14 -0.65 0.36
CA VAL A 59 15.60 0.58 1.02
C VAL A 59 15.04 1.76 0.25
N PHE A 60 14.36 2.66 0.97
CA PHE A 60 13.84 3.91 0.42
C PHE A 60 14.67 5.07 0.98
N LYS A 61 15.31 5.84 0.09
CA LYS A 61 16.13 7.00 0.48
C LYS A 61 15.44 8.28 -0.03
N PRO A 62 14.98 9.18 0.87
CA PRO A 62 14.43 10.47 0.46
C PRO A 62 15.45 11.30 -0.31
N ASP A 63 14.98 11.98 -1.35
CA ASP A 63 15.83 12.82 -2.18
C ASP A 63 16.43 13.97 -1.34
N GLY A 64 17.73 14.21 -1.52
CA GLY A 64 18.45 15.28 -0.83
C GLY A 64 18.78 15.01 0.65
N LYS A 65 18.57 13.77 1.14
CA LYS A 65 19.03 13.35 2.48
C LYS A 65 20.05 12.23 2.36
N GLU A 66 21.25 12.44 2.90
CA GLU A 66 22.19 11.36 3.16
C GLU A 66 21.89 10.71 4.53
N PRO A 67 22.23 9.42 4.71
CA PRO A 67 21.98 8.68 5.95
C PRO A 67 22.63 9.30 7.19
#